data_AF-A0A497G6M6-F1
#
_entry.id   AF-A0A497G6M6-F1
#
_cell.length_a   1.000
_cell.length_b   1.000
_cell.length_c   1.000
_cell.angle_alpha   90.00
_cell.angle_beta   90.00
_cell.angle_gamma   90.00
#
_symmetry.space_group_name_H-M   'P 1'
#
loop_
_entity.id
_entity.type
_entity.pdbx_description
1 polymer ?
#
loop_
_entity_poly.entity_id
_entity_poly.type
_entity_poly.pdbx_seq_one_letter_code
_entity_poly.pdbx_strand_id
1 'polypeptide(L)'
;MASSTGRPGREEGEGQASEEVLQGLAREGGGLRVHLPGGAGYSVGWHVLSIIRLWPAYIRMLARIWEEVCRIWAVDTHEHIYPYHMIAGRKPTIFEVLEGSYVSWIVEMPEKGDYRALAERLRRVRGSAFLRSCIEAVRDLHGVDISDLSEESLRLASQRISEAYSDKGWQREVLRRRARIIRCVLDPYWDPWIEDYDRELFVPALRINMFLFGYNRRARDHNGNSPYDLAEKLGFQIESFDDYLEFIDHVLELAKERGYVCLKSALAYDRHLYFGEVGEEEARMVFGRDEVSEAEKRKFGDFIMHYILSRAEELSLPVQFHTGLARISGSSPMNLVNLFEKYPGVKFILFHGGYPWTSEVAALALTYPNVYADLCWLPIISPSAATRLLRELIETTGGCKVMWAETLSCTFYILLCLLRQ
;
A
#
# COMPACT_ATOMS: atom_id res chain seq x y z
N MET A 1 -52.77 -32.07 -16.55
CA MET A 1 -51.83 -33.22 -16.62
C MET A 1 -50.77 -32.89 -17.64
N ALA A 2 -49.49 -32.86 -17.22
CA ALA A 2 -48.19 -33.00 -17.94
C ALA A 2 -47.99 -32.24 -19.29
N SER A 3 -46.86 -31.58 -19.60
CA SER A 3 -45.48 -31.72 -19.14
C SER A 3 -44.59 -30.50 -19.49
N SER A 4 -43.83 -30.04 -18.49
CA SER A 4 -42.41 -29.61 -18.45
C SER A 4 -41.76 -28.72 -19.53
N THR A 5 -41.27 -27.59 -19.01
CA THR A 5 -40.10 -26.77 -19.37
C THR A 5 -38.75 -27.51 -19.35
N GLY A 6 -37.75 -27.04 -20.12
CA GLY A 6 -36.34 -27.46 -20.00
C GLY A 6 -35.33 -26.35 -20.33
N ARG A 7 -34.55 -25.94 -19.31
CA ARG A 7 -33.27 -25.20 -19.41
C ARG A 7 -32.12 -26.21 -19.61
N PRO A 8 -30.96 -25.84 -20.19
CA PRO A 8 -29.79 -26.71 -20.20
C PRO A 8 -29.12 -26.73 -18.82
N GLY A 9 -28.89 -27.94 -18.30
CA GLY A 9 -28.29 -28.22 -17.00
C GLY A 9 -26.77 -28.04 -16.99
N ARG A 10 -26.26 -27.70 -15.81
CA ARG A 10 -24.85 -27.77 -15.42
C ARG A 10 -24.40 -29.23 -15.38
N GLU A 11 -23.19 -29.47 -15.83
CA GLU A 11 -22.48 -30.74 -15.68
C GLU A 11 -22.21 -31.02 -14.19
N GLU A 12 -22.95 -31.97 -13.63
CA GLU A 12 -22.57 -32.71 -12.43
C GLU A 12 -21.79 -33.95 -12.89
N GLY A 13 -20.46 -33.92 -12.83
CA GLY A 13 -19.63 -35.03 -13.32
C GLY A 13 -18.32 -35.28 -12.55
N GLU A 14 -17.77 -34.31 -11.82
CA GLU A 14 -16.43 -34.47 -11.22
C GLU A 14 -16.44 -34.86 -9.73
N GLY A 15 -17.60 -34.84 -9.06
CA GLY A 15 -17.70 -35.14 -7.62
C GLY A 15 -17.74 -36.63 -7.28
N GLN A 16 -18.44 -37.45 -8.07
CA GLN A 16 -18.75 -38.84 -7.70
C GLN A 16 -17.56 -39.80 -7.91
N ALA A 17 -16.70 -39.57 -8.89
CA ALA A 17 -15.52 -40.40 -9.14
C ALA A 17 -14.49 -40.33 -7.98
N SER A 18 -14.48 -39.22 -7.23
CA SER A 18 -13.57 -39.06 -6.08
C SER A 18 -14.05 -39.82 -4.84
N GLU A 19 -15.37 -39.95 -4.66
CA GLU A 19 -15.96 -40.54 -3.46
C GLU A 19 -15.91 -42.07 -3.47
N GLU A 20 -16.10 -42.71 -4.63
CA GLU A 20 -15.98 -44.17 -4.78
C GLU A 20 -14.53 -44.66 -4.63
N VAL A 21 -13.55 -43.88 -5.12
CA VAL A 21 -12.12 -44.17 -4.92
C VAL A 21 -11.73 -44.04 -3.44
N LEU A 22 -12.31 -43.06 -2.73
CA LEU A 22 -12.07 -42.86 -1.29
C LEU A 22 -12.76 -43.91 -0.41
N GLN A 23 -13.94 -44.41 -0.80
CA GLN A 23 -14.62 -45.50 -0.08
C GLN A 23 -13.95 -46.87 -0.28
N GLY A 24 -13.30 -47.09 -1.44
CA GLY A 24 -12.46 -48.28 -1.67
C GLY A 24 -11.23 -48.32 -0.75
N LEU A 25 -10.57 -47.18 -0.56
CA LEU A 25 -9.37 -47.07 0.28
C LEU A 25 -9.64 -47.14 1.80
N ALA A 26 -10.88 -46.93 2.23
CA ALA A 26 -11.28 -47.01 3.63
C ALA A 26 -11.73 -48.40 4.08
N ARG A 27 -12.07 -49.32 3.15
CA ARG A 27 -12.57 -50.66 3.48
C ARG A 27 -11.48 -51.72 3.67
N GLU A 28 -10.26 -51.47 3.20
CA GLU A 28 -9.13 -52.36 3.45
C GLU A 28 -8.23 -51.75 4.54
N GLY A 29 -8.44 -52.16 5.79
CA GLY A 29 -7.58 -51.86 6.93
C GLY A 29 -6.19 -52.51 6.86
N GLY A 30 -5.57 -52.59 5.68
CA GLY A 30 -4.23 -53.10 5.45
C GLY A 30 -3.27 -51.95 5.18
N GLY A 31 -2.23 -51.80 6.01
CA GLY A 31 -1.18 -50.81 5.77
C GLY A 31 -0.57 -50.96 4.37
N LEU A 32 -0.50 -49.85 3.62
CA LEU A 32 0.09 -49.82 2.29
C LEU A 32 1.60 -50.12 2.39
N ARG A 33 2.01 -51.35 2.06
CA ARG A 33 3.43 -51.69 1.86
C ARG A 33 3.76 -51.50 0.37
N VAL A 34 4.44 -50.41 0.05
CA VAL A 34 5.07 -50.26 -1.27
C VAL A 34 6.38 -51.05 -1.25
N HIS A 35 6.46 -52.12 -2.04
CA HIS A 35 7.70 -52.86 -2.28
C HIS A 35 8.40 -52.30 -3.51
N LEU A 36 9.52 -51.61 -3.30
CA LEU A 36 10.53 -51.42 -4.33
C LEU A 36 11.53 -52.60 -4.27
N PRO A 37 12.06 -53.06 -5.41
CA PRO A 37 13.03 -54.14 -5.43
C PRO A 37 14.34 -53.64 -4.81
N GLY A 38 14.56 -53.96 -3.53
CA GLY A 38 15.75 -53.56 -2.78
C GLY A 38 15.50 -53.29 -1.30
N GLY A 39 15.03 -54.29 -0.55
CA GLY A 39 15.46 -54.60 0.82
C GLY A 39 15.51 -53.54 1.94
N ALA A 40 14.90 -52.36 1.83
CA ALA A 40 14.81 -51.42 2.94
C ALA A 40 13.39 -50.81 3.04
N GLY A 41 12.59 -51.36 3.95
CA GLY A 41 11.25 -50.84 4.24
C GLY A 41 11.34 -49.54 5.03
N TYR A 42 10.98 -48.41 4.40
CA TYR A 42 10.73 -47.17 5.12
C TYR A 42 9.27 -47.18 5.62
N SER A 43 9.10 -47.14 6.93
CA SER A 43 7.82 -46.82 7.55
C SER A 43 7.47 -45.37 7.19
N VAL A 44 6.43 -45.16 6.38
CA VAL A 44 5.79 -43.85 6.26
C VAL A 44 5.21 -43.54 7.65
N GLY A 45 5.97 -42.77 8.43
CA GLY A 45 5.67 -42.51 9.83
C GLY A 45 4.26 -41.93 10.00
N TRP A 46 3.62 -42.24 11.13
CA TRP A 46 2.29 -41.77 11.55
C TRP A 46 1.99 -40.28 11.24
N HIS A 47 3.02 -39.44 11.20
CA HIS A 47 2.93 -38.03 10.81
C HIS A 47 2.38 -37.81 9.39
N VAL A 48 2.78 -38.58 8.37
CA VAL A 48 2.30 -38.39 6.98
C VAL A 48 0.82 -38.79 6.84
N LEU A 49 0.41 -39.87 7.50
CA LEU A 49 -1.00 -40.30 7.52
C LEU A 49 -1.89 -39.34 8.31
N SER A 50 -1.37 -38.71 9.37
CA SER A 50 -2.09 -37.66 10.12
C SER A 50 -2.29 -36.38 9.30
N ILE A 51 -1.29 -35.98 8.49
CA ILE A 51 -1.39 -34.83 7.58
C ILE A 51 -2.47 -35.07 6.51
N ILE A 52 -2.51 -36.26 5.90
CA ILE A 52 -3.52 -36.62 4.89
C ILE A 52 -4.94 -36.64 5.48
N ARG A 53 -5.10 -37.13 6.72
CA ARG A 53 -6.41 -37.15 7.40
C ARG A 53 -6.90 -35.77 7.83
N LEU A 54 -5.99 -34.86 8.19
CA LEU A 54 -6.31 -33.50 8.61
C LEU A 54 -6.43 -32.53 7.42
N TRP A 55 -5.95 -32.91 6.24
CA TRP A 55 -5.96 -32.09 5.03
C TRP A 55 -7.34 -31.53 4.66
N PRO A 56 -8.44 -32.31 4.67
CA PRO A 56 -9.77 -31.77 4.37
C PRO A 56 -10.27 -30.81 5.45
N ALA A 57 -9.91 -31.04 6.71
CA ALA A 57 -10.27 -30.14 7.82
C ALA A 57 -9.50 -28.81 7.74
N TYR A 58 -8.22 -28.88 7.39
CA TYR A 58 -7.36 -27.72 7.18
C TYR A 58 -7.83 -26.85 6.00
N ILE A 59 -8.16 -27.46 4.85
CA ILE A 59 -8.73 -26.73 3.70
C ILE A 59 -10.05 -26.06 4.08
N ARG A 60 -10.94 -26.75 4.80
CA ARG A 60 -12.20 -26.15 5.27
C ARG A 60 -11.97 -24.97 6.22
N MET A 61 -10.96 -25.06 7.09
CA MET A 61 -10.60 -23.96 7.98
C MET A 61 -10.10 -22.74 7.18
N LEU A 62 -9.18 -22.95 6.23
CA LEU A 62 -8.68 -21.86 5.38
C LEU A 62 -9.79 -21.22 4.56
N ALA A 63 -10.68 -22.03 3.96
CA ALA A 63 -11.83 -21.53 3.22
C ALA A 63 -12.75 -20.67 4.09
N ARG A 64 -12.99 -21.07 5.34
CA ARG A 64 -13.77 -20.28 6.30
C ARG A 64 -13.08 -18.96 6.67
N ILE A 65 -11.79 -18.99 7.00
CA ILE A 65 -11.02 -17.77 7.29
C ILE A 65 -11.08 -16.82 6.08
N TRP A 66 -10.88 -17.36 4.89
CA TRP A 66 -10.97 -16.61 3.65
C TRP A 66 -12.34 -15.97 3.42
N GLU A 67 -13.42 -16.72 3.60
CA GLU A 67 -14.79 -16.18 3.47
C GLU A 67 -15.06 -15.06 4.47
N GLU A 68 -14.59 -15.21 5.71
CA GLU A 68 -14.74 -14.18 6.73
C GLU A 68 -13.92 -12.93 6.38
N VAL A 69 -12.64 -13.08 6.00
CA VAL A 69 -11.78 -11.96 5.57
C VAL A 69 -12.38 -11.22 4.38
N CYS A 70 -12.91 -11.94 3.38
CA CYS A 70 -13.54 -11.33 2.22
C CYS A 70 -14.77 -10.48 2.56
N ARG A 71 -15.44 -10.73 3.69
CA ARG A 71 -16.64 -9.97 4.11
C ARG A 71 -16.30 -8.72 4.92
N ILE A 72 -15.05 -8.57 5.36
CA ILE A 72 -14.63 -7.43 6.18
C ILE A 72 -14.64 -6.16 5.31
N TRP A 73 -15.24 -5.11 5.87
CA TRP A 73 -15.10 -3.77 5.33
C TRP A 73 -13.81 -3.14 5.86
N ALA A 74 -12.97 -2.65 4.96
CA ALA A 74 -11.64 -2.15 5.30
C ALA A 74 -11.62 -0.61 5.43
N VAL A 75 -10.77 -0.09 6.29
CA VAL A 75 -10.29 1.29 6.20
C VAL A 75 -8.92 1.23 5.54
N ASP A 76 -8.77 1.95 4.45
CA ASP A 76 -7.54 1.99 3.67
C ASP A 76 -6.66 3.12 4.21
N THR A 77 -5.52 2.77 4.79
CA THR A 77 -4.76 3.68 5.66
C THR A 77 -3.95 4.74 4.90
N HIS A 78 -3.88 4.69 3.57
CA HIS A 78 -3.13 5.65 2.76
C HIS A 78 -3.36 5.49 1.26
N GLU A 79 -3.63 6.55 0.51
CA GLU A 79 -3.88 6.47 -0.92
C GLU A 79 -3.49 7.74 -1.69
N HIS A 80 -3.26 7.59 -3.00
CA HIS A 80 -2.94 8.70 -3.92
C HIS A 80 -3.96 8.84 -5.06
N ILE A 81 -5.23 8.51 -4.78
CA ILE A 81 -6.26 8.48 -5.81
C ILE A 81 -6.67 9.89 -6.18
N TYR A 82 -6.55 10.23 -7.46
CA TYR A 82 -7.02 11.50 -7.98
C TYR A 82 -8.56 11.60 -7.97
N PRO A 83 -9.11 12.82 -7.88
CA PRO A 83 -10.52 13.06 -8.19
C PRO A 83 -10.91 12.47 -9.56
N TYR A 84 -12.11 11.89 -9.65
CA TYR A 84 -12.61 11.23 -10.86
C TYR A 84 -12.36 12.05 -12.14
N HIS A 85 -12.65 13.35 -12.12
CA HIS A 85 -12.56 14.20 -13.31
C HIS A 85 -11.12 14.31 -13.84
N MET A 86 -10.11 14.27 -12.96
CA MET A 86 -8.70 14.25 -13.36
C MET A 86 -8.33 12.92 -14.02
N ILE A 87 -8.83 11.80 -13.49
CA ILE A 87 -8.59 10.47 -14.08
C ILE A 87 -9.28 10.35 -15.44
N ALA A 88 -10.58 10.64 -15.49
CA ALA A 88 -11.38 10.57 -16.71
C ALA A 88 -10.84 11.51 -17.81
N GLY A 89 -10.33 12.69 -17.44
CA GLY A 89 -9.69 13.63 -18.36
C GLY A 89 -8.48 13.05 -19.10
N ARG A 90 -7.80 12.06 -18.52
CA ARG A 90 -6.68 11.34 -19.15
C ARG A 90 -7.11 10.25 -20.13
N LYS A 91 -8.42 9.93 -20.19
CA LYS A 91 -9.00 8.87 -21.04
C LYS A 91 -8.26 7.54 -20.84
N PRO A 92 -8.35 6.94 -19.64
CA PRO A 92 -7.48 5.83 -19.27
C PRO A 92 -7.69 4.61 -20.16
N THR A 93 -6.57 4.06 -20.62
CA THR A 93 -6.44 2.76 -21.27
C THR A 93 -5.48 1.89 -20.46
N ILE A 94 -5.12 0.70 -20.96
CA ILE A 94 -4.09 -0.12 -20.29
C ILE A 94 -2.74 0.60 -20.22
N PHE A 95 -2.45 1.52 -21.15
CA PHE A 95 -1.22 2.31 -21.14
C PHE A 95 -1.19 3.27 -19.95
N GLU A 96 -2.24 4.06 -19.72
CA GLU A 96 -2.33 4.96 -18.56
C GLU A 96 -2.30 4.21 -17.24
N VAL A 97 -2.92 3.03 -17.19
CA VAL A 97 -2.91 2.17 -16.00
C VAL A 97 -1.50 1.70 -15.68
N LEU A 98 -0.78 1.15 -16.68
CA LEU A 98 0.57 0.64 -16.50
C LEU A 98 1.58 1.78 -16.26
N GLU A 99 1.44 2.91 -16.96
CA GLU A 99 2.25 4.12 -16.80
C GLU A 99 2.11 4.70 -15.38
N GLY A 100 0.88 4.76 -14.85
CA GLY A 100 0.57 5.21 -13.49
C GLY A 100 0.83 4.17 -12.38
N SER A 101 1.31 2.98 -12.74
CA SER A 101 1.66 1.91 -11.80
C SER A 101 3.18 1.77 -11.66
N TYR A 102 3.63 0.92 -10.73
CA TYR A 102 5.05 0.57 -10.59
C TYR A 102 5.57 -0.35 -11.71
N VAL A 103 4.74 -0.78 -12.67
CA VAL A 103 5.23 -1.48 -13.86
C VAL A 103 6.14 -0.57 -14.68
N SER A 104 5.86 0.73 -14.73
CA SER A 104 6.68 1.72 -15.46
C SER A 104 8.10 1.89 -14.89
N TRP A 105 8.34 1.46 -13.65
CA TRP A 105 9.67 1.51 -13.03
C TRP A 105 10.62 0.46 -13.59
N ILE A 106 10.08 -0.65 -14.09
CA ILE A 106 10.84 -1.81 -14.57
C ILE A 106 10.59 -2.09 -16.05
N VAL A 107 9.67 -1.36 -16.67
CA VAL A 107 9.35 -1.44 -18.09
C VAL A 107 9.24 -0.02 -18.64
N GLU A 108 10.05 0.29 -19.64
CA GLU A 108 9.86 1.49 -20.45
C GLU A 108 8.53 1.37 -21.22
N MET A 109 7.61 2.33 -21.05
CA MET A 109 6.33 2.30 -21.77
C MET A 109 6.53 2.68 -23.24
N PRO A 110 5.97 1.92 -24.22
CA PRO A 110 6.03 2.30 -25.63
C PRO A 110 5.02 3.40 -25.95
N GLU A 111 5.02 3.87 -27.20
CA GLU A 111 4.02 4.82 -27.68
C GLU A 111 2.59 4.25 -27.49
N LYS A 112 1.67 5.12 -27.08
CA LYS A 112 0.28 4.73 -26.80
C LYS A 112 -0.37 4.20 -28.08
N GLY A 113 -0.89 2.97 -28.00
CA GLY A 113 -1.46 2.25 -29.14
C GLY A 113 -0.52 1.22 -29.77
N ASP A 114 0.78 1.21 -29.44
CA ASP A 114 1.70 0.14 -29.85
C ASP A 114 1.60 -1.08 -28.92
N TYR A 115 0.52 -1.85 -29.13
CA TYR A 115 0.23 -3.06 -28.35
C TYR A 115 1.28 -4.16 -28.54
N ARG A 116 1.92 -4.22 -29.72
CA ARG A 116 2.96 -5.20 -30.01
C ARG A 116 4.19 -4.95 -29.15
N ALA A 117 4.70 -3.72 -29.15
CA ALA A 117 5.84 -3.36 -28.31
C ALA A 117 5.49 -3.51 -26.82
N LEU A 118 4.26 -3.16 -26.42
CA LEU A 118 3.82 -3.32 -25.03
C LEU A 118 3.87 -4.79 -24.61
N ALA A 119 3.25 -5.68 -25.41
CA ALA A 119 3.25 -7.12 -25.17
C ALA A 119 4.67 -7.69 -25.06
N GLU A 120 5.56 -7.35 -26.02
CA GLU A 120 6.95 -7.81 -26.02
C GLU A 120 7.71 -7.37 -24.76
N ARG A 121 7.49 -6.13 -24.29
CA ARG A 121 8.14 -5.58 -23.10
C ARG A 121 7.59 -6.20 -21.81
N LEU A 122 6.27 -6.35 -21.67
CA LEU A 122 5.65 -6.96 -20.49
C LEU A 122 6.05 -8.42 -20.30
N ARG A 123 6.19 -9.20 -21.39
CA ARG A 123 6.62 -10.61 -21.30
C ARG A 123 7.99 -10.77 -20.64
N ARG A 124 8.88 -9.78 -20.74
CA ARG A 124 10.22 -9.80 -20.11
C ARG A 124 10.14 -9.71 -18.58
N VAL A 125 9.07 -9.14 -18.04
CA VAL A 125 8.86 -8.96 -16.60
C VAL A 125 7.67 -9.76 -16.07
N ARG A 126 7.27 -10.85 -16.76
CA ARG A 126 6.07 -11.65 -16.44
C ARG A 126 5.98 -12.15 -14.98
N GLY A 127 7.13 -12.30 -14.31
CA GLY A 127 7.23 -12.72 -12.91
C GLY A 127 7.19 -11.56 -11.90
N SER A 128 7.18 -10.31 -12.35
CA SER A 128 7.14 -9.14 -11.48
C SER A 128 5.83 -9.05 -10.73
N ALA A 129 5.90 -8.85 -9.42
CA ALA A 129 4.74 -8.63 -8.58
C ALA A 129 3.94 -7.37 -9.02
N PHE A 130 4.61 -6.32 -9.51
CA PHE A 130 3.93 -5.13 -10.06
C PHE A 130 3.02 -5.48 -11.25
N LEU A 131 3.52 -6.27 -12.20
CA LEU A 131 2.74 -6.68 -13.36
C LEU A 131 1.63 -7.68 -12.97
N ARG A 132 1.95 -8.65 -12.11
CA ARG A 132 0.96 -9.62 -11.61
C ARG A 132 -0.22 -8.93 -10.92
N SER A 133 0.07 -7.89 -10.12
CA SER A 133 -0.93 -7.03 -9.49
C SER A 133 -1.87 -6.39 -10.52
N CYS A 134 -1.30 -5.83 -11.59
CA CYS A 134 -2.10 -5.22 -12.66
C CYS A 134 -2.94 -6.24 -13.43
N ILE A 135 -2.39 -7.43 -13.71
CA ILE A 135 -3.12 -8.51 -14.40
C ILE A 135 -4.38 -8.90 -13.60
N GLU A 136 -4.23 -9.12 -12.29
CA GLU A 136 -5.37 -9.50 -11.44
C GLU A 136 -6.41 -8.37 -11.35
N ALA A 137 -5.97 -7.12 -11.18
CA ALA A 137 -6.89 -5.99 -11.12
C ALA A 137 -7.65 -5.76 -12.45
N VAL A 138 -6.99 -5.93 -13.60
CA VAL A 138 -7.67 -5.83 -14.91
C VAL A 138 -8.69 -6.96 -15.08
N ARG A 139 -8.35 -8.18 -14.65
CA ARG A 139 -9.29 -9.31 -14.64
C ARG A 139 -10.51 -9.03 -13.77
N ASP A 140 -10.30 -8.59 -12.54
CA ASP A 140 -11.36 -8.42 -11.54
C ASP A 140 -12.25 -7.20 -11.79
N LEU A 141 -11.65 -6.08 -12.24
CA LEU A 141 -12.40 -4.84 -12.45
C LEU A 141 -13.04 -4.79 -13.84
N HIS A 142 -12.33 -5.26 -14.86
CA HIS A 142 -12.73 -5.10 -16.26
C HIS A 142 -13.14 -6.41 -16.95
N GLY A 143 -12.98 -7.55 -16.29
CA GLY A 143 -13.36 -8.86 -16.83
C GLY A 143 -12.46 -9.33 -17.97
N VAL A 144 -11.24 -8.80 -18.08
CA VAL A 144 -10.28 -9.14 -19.14
C VAL A 144 -9.07 -9.81 -18.54
N ASP A 145 -8.81 -11.06 -18.92
CA ASP A 145 -7.58 -11.74 -18.54
C ASP A 145 -6.45 -11.36 -19.50
N ILE A 146 -5.50 -10.58 -19.01
CA ILE A 146 -4.30 -10.18 -19.76
C ILE A 146 -3.05 -11.01 -19.40
N SER A 147 -3.22 -12.16 -18.74
CA SER A 147 -2.08 -13.01 -18.33
C SER A 147 -1.33 -13.67 -19.49
N ASP A 148 -1.96 -13.76 -20.67
CA ASP A 148 -1.34 -14.19 -21.92
C ASP A 148 -0.39 -13.13 -22.52
N LEU A 149 -0.54 -11.87 -22.09
CA LEU A 149 0.17 -10.69 -22.60
C LEU A 149 0.13 -10.64 -24.14
N SER A 150 -1.03 -10.92 -24.74
CA SER A 150 -1.25 -10.81 -26.18
C SER A 150 -1.67 -9.39 -26.58
N GLU A 151 -1.45 -9.02 -27.84
CA GLU A 151 -1.93 -7.73 -28.35
C GLU A 151 -3.46 -7.62 -28.28
N GLU A 152 -4.14 -8.75 -28.48
CA GLU A 152 -5.60 -8.85 -28.44
C GLU A 152 -6.14 -8.58 -27.03
N SER A 153 -5.61 -9.27 -26.00
CA SER A 153 -6.07 -9.09 -24.62
C SER A 153 -5.76 -7.69 -24.09
N LEU A 154 -4.59 -7.13 -24.43
CA LEU A 154 -4.22 -5.76 -24.04
C LEU A 154 -5.11 -4.71 -24.73
N ARG A 155 -5.47 -4.90 -26.00
CA ARG A 155 -6.40 -4.01 -26.71
C ARG A 155 -7.80 -4.09 -26.12
N LEU A 156 -8.27 -5.29 -25.81
CA LEU A 156 -9.55 -5.49 -25.14
C LEU A 156 -9.56 -4.84 -23.75
N ALA A 157 -8.47 -4.94 -22.99
CA ALA A 157 -8.33 -4.27 -21.71
C ALA A 157 -8.43 -2.75 -21.85
N SER A 158 -7.71 -2.14 -22.79
CA SER A 158 -7.83 -0.70 -23.09
C SER A 158 -9.27 -0.27 -23.32
N GLN A 159 -10.02 -1.01 -24.15
CA GLN A 159 -11.42 -0.73 -24.43
C GLN A 159 -12.27 -0.77 -23.15
N ARG A 160 -12.16 -1.86 -22.37
CA ARG A 160 -12.97 -2.03 -21.13
C ARG A 160 -12.61 -1.01 -20.05
N ILE A 161 -11.35 -0.60 -19.96
CA ILE A 161 -10.93 0.48 -19.03
C ILE A 161 -11.55 1.80 -19.47
N SER A 162 -11.44 2.16 -20.75
CA SER A 162 -12.02 3.40 -21.29
C SER A 162 -13.54 3.46 -21.12
N GLU A 163 -14.24 2.35 -21.37
CA GLU A 163 -15.68 2.23 -21.17
C GLU A 163 -16.07 2.42 -19.69
N ALA A 164 -15.35 1.79 -18.76
CA ALA A 164 -15.64 1.91 -17.34
C ALA A 164 -15.51 3.35 -16.83
N TYR A 165 -14.47 4.07 -17.25
CA TYR A 165 -14.24 5.47 -16.88
C TYR A 165 -15.09 6.48 -17.66
N SER A 166 -16.04 6.03 -18.48
CA SER A 166 -17.12 6.89 -18.99
C SER A 166 -18.22 7.11 -17.93
N ASP A 167 -18.29 6.25 -16.92
CA ASP A 167 -19.22 6.35 -15.80
C ASP A 167 -18.60 7.13 -14.62
N LYS A 168 -19.22 8.26 -14.27
CA LYS A 168 -18.84 9.07 -13.10
C LYS A 168 -18.96 8.33 -11.77
N GLY A 169 -19.80 7.30 -11.71
CA GLY A 169 -19.98 6.42 -10.56
C GLY A 169 -18.87 5.38 -10.39
N TRP A 170 -18.00 5.18 -11.38
CA TRP A 170 -17.06 4.07 -11.42
C TRP A 170 -16.12 4.00 -10.22
N GLN A 171 -15.52 5.14 -9.82
CA GLN A 171 -14.62 5.19 -8.67
C GLN A 171 -15.33 4.78 -7.36
N ARG A 172 -16.58 5.24 -7.16
CA ARG A 172 -17.38 4.87 -5.99
C ARG A 172 -17.79 3.39 -6.04
N GLU A 173 -18.16 2.88 -7.21
CA GLU A 173 -18.49 1.46 -7.41
C GLU A 173 -17.30 0.57 -7.04
N VAL A 174 -16.11 0.89 -7.54
CA VAL A 174 -14.88 0.15 -7.23
C VAL A 174 -14.62 0.17 -5.73
N LEU A 175 -14.52 1.35 -5.10
CA LEU A 175 -14.16 1.47 -3.68
C LEU A 175 -15.22 0.88 -2.74
N ARG A 176 -16.52 1.11 -2.99
CA ARG A 176 -17.59 0.69 -2.08
C ARG A 176 -18.06 -0.72 -2.32
N ARG A 177 -18.33 -1.11 -3.57
CA ARG A 177 -19.00 -2.38 -3.87
C ARG A 177 -18.02 -3.52 -4.10
N ARG A 178 -16.94 -3.25 -4.84
CA ARG A 178 -15.95 -4.28 -5.17
C ARG A 178 -14.90 -4.44 -4.07
N ALA A 179 -14.33 -3.34 -3.64
CA ALA A 179 -13.24 -3.29 -2.65
C ALA A 179 -13.72 -3.26 -1.19
N ARG A 180 -15.02 -2.99 -0.94
CA ARG A 180 -15.60 -2.88 0.43
C ARG A 180 -14.82 -1.93 1.34
N ILE A 181 -14.36 -0.80 0.80
CA ILE A 181 -13.65 0.22 1.55
C ILE A 181 -14.63 1.19 2.20
N ILE A 182 -14.45 1.41 3.51
CA ILE A 182 -15.22 2.35 4.32
C ILE A 182 -14.78 3.77 4.04
N ARG A 183 -13.48 4.03 4.08
CA ARG A 183 -12.82 5.27 3.69
C ARG A 183 -11.35 5.01 3.39
N CYS A 184 -10.78 5.84 2.54
CA CYS A 184 -9.34 5.90 2.26
C CYS A 184 -8.74 7.16 2.91
N VAL A 185 -7.56 7.03 3.48
CA VAL A 185 -6.75 8.18 3.90
C VAL A 185 -6.04 8.75 2.66
N LEU A 186 -6.50 9.87 2.14
CA LEU A 186 -5.96 10.50 0.94
C LEU A 186 -4.73 11.35 1.25
N ASP A 187 -3.60 11.05 0.62
CA ASP A 187 -2.43 11.93 0.56
C ASP A 187 -2.30 12.55 -0.84
N PRO A 188 -2.86 13.75 -1.05
CA PRO A 188 -2.82 14.46 -2.31
C PRO A 188 -1.48 15.17 -2.46
N TYR A 189 -0.38 14.44 -2.65
CA TYR A 189 0.97 15.01 -2.67
C TYR A 189 1.17 16.14 -3.71
N TRP A 190 0.30 16.18 -4.74
CA TRP A 190 0.26 17.20 -5.80
C TRP A 190 -0.50 18.48 -5.41
N ASP A 191 -1.36 18.42 -4.38
CA ASP A 191 -2.03 19.56 -3.75
C ASP A 191 -2.27 19.21 -2.27
N PRO A 192 -1.27 19.41 -1.38
CA PRO A 192 -1.37 19.06 0.03
C PRO A 192 -2.58 19.70 0.76
N TRP A 193 -3.18 20.73 0.16
CA TRP A 193 -4.34 21.45 0.66
C TRP A 193 -5.54 21.36 -0.29
N ILE A 194 -5.74 20.20 -0.92
CA ILE A 194 -6.84 19.94 -1.85
C ILE A 194 -8.21 20.23 -1.21
N GLU A 195 -9.12 20.77 -2.01
CA GLU A 195 -10.50 21.05 -1.60
C GLU A 195 -11.51 20.20 -2.36
N ASP A 196 -11.20 19.85 -3.61
CA ASP A 196 -12.05 19.06 -4.49
C ASP A 196 -11.69 17.56 -4.39
N TYR A 197 -12.40 16.87 -3.51
CA TYR A 197 -12.33 15.41 -3.38
C TYR A 197 -13.64 14.86 -2.80
N ASP A 198 -13.89 13.57 -3.00
CA ASP A 198 -15.09 12.91 -2.47
C ASP A 198 -14.95 12.66 -0.95
N ARG A 199 -15.56 13.54 -0.14
CA ARG A 199 -15.51 13.49 1.33
C ARG A 199 -16.21 12.28 1.95
N GLU A 200 -17.02 11.54 1.18
CA GLU A 200 -17.59 10.29 1.67
C GLU A 200 -16.59 9.14 1.54
N LEU A 201 -15.78 9.16 0.49
CA LEU A 201 -14.78 8.12 0.21
C LEU A 201 -13.44 8.40 0.88
N PHE A 202 -13.08 9.66 1.06
CA PHE A 202 -11.74 10.07 1.48
C PHE A 202 -11.73 10.90 2.77
N VAL A 203 -10.68 10.70 3.56
CA VAL A 203 -10.25 11.59 4.64
C VAL A 203 -8.80 11.99 4.41
N PRO A 204 -8.41 13.26 4.51
CA PRO A 204 -7.07 13.65 4.10
C PRO A 204 -5.99 13.38 5.15
N ALA A 205 -4.77 13.11 4.67
CA ALA A 205 -3.52 13.18 5.42
C ALA A 205 -2.76 14.45 5.02
N LEU A 206 -2.15 15.12 6.00
CA LEU A 206 -1.41 16.36 5.73
C LEU A 206 0.03 15.99 5.42
N ARG A 207 0.46 16.17 4.17
CA ARG A 207 1.87 15.99 3.80
C ARG A 207 2.70 17.16 4.37
N ILE A 208 3.61 16.82 5.28
CA ILE A 208 4.40 17.82 6.05
C ILE A 208 5.78 18.10 5.46
N ASN A 209 6.16 17.46 4.36
CA ASN A 209 7.50 17.54 3.78
C ASN A 209 7.97 18.98 3.57
N MET A 210 7.12 19.79 2.92
CA MET A 210 7.44 21.17 2.55
C MET A 210 7.90 22.03 3.74
N PHE A 211 7.44 21.74 4.96
CA PHE A 211 7.83 22.52 6.13
C PHE A 211 9.32 22.36 6.47
N LEU A 212 9.96 21.25 6.09
CA LEU A 212 11.40 21.10 6.28
C LEU A 212 12.21 21.87 5.23
N PHE A 213 11.55 22.42 4.22
CA PHE A 213 12.12 23.22 3.14
C PHE A 213 11.73 24.70 3.25
N GLY A 214 11.15 25.15 4.36
CA GLY A 214 10.81 26.57 4.58
C GLY A 214 11.96 27.46 5.03
N TYR A 215 13.22 27.08 4.79
CA TYR A 215 14.36 27.94 5.14
C TYR A 215 14.48 29.16 4.22
N ASN A 216 13.93 29.12 3.01
CA ASN A 216 13.76 30.31 2.15
C ASN A 216 12.62 30.11 1.13
N ARG A 217 12.16 31.23 0.54
CA ARG A 217 11.00 31.26 -0.39
C ARG A 217 11.16 30.44 -1.67
N ARG A 218 12.39 30.07 -2.06
CA ARG A 218 12.68 29.34 -3.30
C ARG A 218 12.75 27.84 -3.11
N ALA A 219 13.01 27.38 -1.88
CA ALA A 219 13.14 25.96 -1.59
C ALA A 219 11.80 25.22 -1.77
N ARG A 220 11.90 23.97 -2.21
CA ARG A 220 10.77 23.07 -2.51
C ARG A 220 11.14 21.65 -2.10
N ASP A 221 10.15 20.87 -1.68
CA ASP A 221 10.32 19.42 -1.52
C ASP A 221 10.40 18.70 -2.89
N HIS A 222 10.64 17.38 -2.89
CA HIS A 222 10.67 16.59 -4.12
C HIS A 222 9.35 16.56 -4.92
N ASN A 223 8.23 17.02 -4.36
CA ASN A 223 6.96 17.16 -5.07
C ASN A 223 6.72 18.58 -5.60
N GLY A 224 7.64 19.51 -5.33
CA GLY A 224 7.50 20.90 -5.74
C GLY A 224 6.65 21.74 -4.79
N ASN A 225 6.36 21.27 -3.59
CA ASN A 225 5.57 22.00 -2.60
C ASN A 225 6.44 22.97 -1.78
N SER A 226 5.86 24.10 -1.38
CA SER A 226 6.48 25.09 -0.49
C SER A 226 5.48 25.58 0.57
N PRO A 227 5.94 25.81 1.81
CA PRO A 227 5.08 26.37 2.85
C PRO A 227 4.63 27.78 2.51
N TYR A 228 5.42 28.55 1.73
CA TYR A 228 5.05 29.91 1.30
C TYR A 228 3.92 29.91 0.27
N ASP A 229 3.85 28.87 -0.58
CA ASP A 229 2.77 28.74 -1.58
C ASP A 229 1.45 28.41 -0.86
N LEU A 230 1.52 27.59 0.20
CA LEU A 230 0.37 27.35 1.08
C LEU A 230 0.01 28.60 1.90
N ALA A 231 0.99 29.34 2.40
CA ALA A 231 0.76 30.57 3.16
C ALA A 231 0.02 31.61 2.31
N GLU A 232 0.42 31.79 1.05
CA GLU A 232 -0.30 32.64 0.10
C GLU A 232 -1.74 32.16 -0.11
N LYS A 233 -1.94 30.84 -0.33
CA LYS A 233 -3.27 30.23 -0.48
C LYS A 233 -4.17 30.45 0.75
N LEU A 234 -3.58 30.51 1.94
CA LEU A 234 -4.28 30.73 3.21
C LEU A 234 -4.35 32.21 3.63
N GLY A 235 -3.72 33.13 2.89
CA GLY A 235 -3.64 34.54 3.26
C GLY A 235 -2.79 34.79 4.53
N PHE A 236 -1.82 33.92 4.81
CA PHE A 236 -0.91 34.02 5.96
C PHE A 236 0.42 34.65 5.54
N GLN A 237 0.94 35.61 6.31
CA GLN A 237 2.21 36.27 6.02
C GLN A 237 3.35 35.66 6.85
N ILE A 238 4.49 35.39 6.20
CA ILE A 238 5.68 34.83 6.83
C ILE A 238 6.85 35.77 6.52
N GLU A 239 7.22 36.60 7.50
CA GLU A 239 8.32 37.57 7.40
C GLU A 239 9.45 37.27 8.40
N SER A 240 9.16 36.54 9.47
CA SER A 240 10.12 36.11 10.49
C SER A 240 10.13 34.58 10.68
N PHE A 241 11.13 34.08 11.40
CA PHE A 241 11.16 32.66 11.79
C PHE A 241 10.07 32.33 12.81
N ASP A 242 9.67 33.29 13.65
CA ASP A 242 8.55 33.10 14.58
C ASP A 242 7.23 32.98 13.81
N ASP A 243 6.99 33.85 12.82
CA ASP A 243 5.84 33.76 11.92
C ASP A 243 5.81 32.41 11.19
N TYR A 244 6.99 31.85 10.88
CA TYR A 244 7.11 30.55 10.24
C TYR A 244 6.65 29.40 11.15
N LEU A 245 7.01 29.45 12.43
CA LEU A 245 6.54 28.48 13.42
C LEU A 245 5.05 28.65 13.70
N GLU A 246 4.57 29.90 13.84
CA GLU A 246 3.14 30.21 13.96
C GLU A 246 2.35 29.73 12.74
N PHE A 247 2.91 29.82 11.53
CA PHE A 247 2.28 29.29 10.33
C PHE A 247 2.17 27.75 10.37
N ILE A 248 3.22 27.04 10.83
CA ILE A 248 3.15 25.59 11.00
C ILE A 248 2.03 25.24 11.99
N ASP A 249 1.97 25.92 13.13
CA ASP A 249 0.92 25.73 14.13
C ASP A 249 -0.47 25.96 13.55
N HIS A 250 -0.65 27.09 12.86
CA HIS A 250 -1.90 27.44 12.20
C HIS A 250 -2.35 26.36 11.22
N VAL A 251 -1.45 25.85 10.39
CA VAL A 251 -1.77 24.80 9.41
C VAL A 251 -2.13 23.48 10.10
N LEU A 252 -1.39 23.07 11.13
CA LEU A 252 -1.66 21.82 11.86
C LEU A 252 -3.01 21.86 12.58
N GLU A 253 -3.33 22.97 13.24
CA GLU A 253 -4.61 23.19 13.91
C GLU A 253 -5.76 23.21 12.90
N LEU A 254 -5.62 24.00 11.83
CA LEU A 254 -6.63 24.10 10.78
C LEU A 254 -6.82 22.77 10.04
N ALA A 255 -5.77 21.98 9.84
CA ALA A 255 -5.87 20.64 9.25
C ALA A 255 -6.72 19.73 10.14
N LYS A 256 -6.50 19.73 11.46
CA LYS A 256 -7.30 18.97 12.40
C LYS A 256 -8.77 19.41 12.38
N GLU A 257 -9.04 20.71 12.36
CA GLU A 257 -10.39 21.27 12.24
C GLU A 257 -11.08 20.87 10.91
N ARG A 258 -10.33 20.85 9.81
CA ARG A 258 -10.80 20.41 8.48
C ARG A 258 -10.97 18.88 8.37
N GLY A 259 -10.66 18.13 9.42
CA GLY A 259 -10.86 16.68 9.48
C GLY A 259 -9.71 15.85 8.91
N TYR A 260 -8.50 16.41 8.81
CA TYR A 260 -7.30 15.63 8.53
C TYR A 260 -7.04 14.67 9.69
N VAL A 261 -6.76 13.41 9.37
CA VAL A 261 -6.69 12.32 10.38
C VAL A 261 -5.28 11.98 10.81
N CYS A 262 -4.27 12.40 10.04
CA CYS A 262 -2.87 12.14 10.33
C CYS A 262 -1.93 13.10 9.58
N LEU A 263 -0.67 13.12 10.00
CA LEU A 263 0.42 13.74 9.25
C LEU A 263 1.14 12.70 8.40
N LYS A 264 1.69 13.12 7.28
CA LYS A 264 2.44 12.26 6.36
C LYS A 264 3.80 12.85 6.03
N SER A 265 4.84 12.09 6.37
CA SER A 265 6.21 12.32 5.94
C SER A 265 6.59 11.36 4.81
N ALA A 266 7.04 11.91 3.69
CA ALA A 266 7.70 11.21 2.60
C ALA A 266 9.16 11.67 2.39
N LEU A 267 9.77 12.19 3.46
CA LEU A 267 11.14 12.75 3.46
C LEU A 267 12.24 11.74 3.14
N ALA A 268 11.92 10.44 3.10
CA ALA A 268 12.86 9.39 2.69
C ALA A 268 13.34 9.55 1.23
N TYR A 269 12.60 10.28 0.39
CA TYR A 269 13.04 10.66 -0.96
C TYR A 269 13.98 11.86 -0.96
N ASP A 270 13.88 12.72 0.06
CA ASP A 270 14.62 13.97 0.15
C ASP A 270 15.96 13.78 0.88
N ARG A 271 15.94 13.07 2.02
CA ARG A 271 17.03 13.08 3.00
C ARG A 271 17.11 11.78 3.82
N HIS A 272 18.18 11.66 4.59
CA HIS A 272 18.33 10.60 5.61
C HIS A 272 17.30 10.82 6.73
N LEU A 273 16.62 9.76 7.16
CA LEU A 273 15.54 9.78 8.17
C LEU A 273 16.02 9.93 9.61
N TYR A 274 17.29 10.27 9.82
CA TYR A 274 17.79 10.59 11.15
C TYR A 274 17.73 12.10 11.34
N PHE A 275 16.97 12.52 12.34
CA PHE A 275 16.77 13.91 12.74
C PHE A 275 17.49 14.12 14.07
N GLY A 276 18.58 14.89 14.05
CA GLY A 276 19.34 15.18 15.27
C GLY A 276 18.68 16.25 16.13
N GLU A 277 19.07 16.34 17.39
CA GLU A 277 18.67 17.47 18.21
C GLU A 277 19.38 18.73 17.74
N VAL A 278 18.61 19.77 17.44
CA VAL A 278 19.09 21.07 16.96
C VAL A 278 18.40 22.14 17.78
N GLY A 279 19.15 23.14 18.25
CA GLY A 279 18.58 24.29 18.95
C GLY A 279 17.81 25.21 18.01
N GLU A 280 16.80 25.89 18.53
CA GLU A 280 16.00 26.85 17.75
C GLU A 280 16.85 27.92 17.08
N GLU A 281 17.83 28.48 17.81
CA GLU A 281 18.73 29.51 17.28
C GLU A 281 19.55 29.01 16.08
N GLU A 282 19.95 27.73 16.07
CA GLU A 282 20.65 27.15 14.92
C GLU A 282 19.77 27.07 13.67
N ALA A 283 18.48 26.76 13.83
CA ALA A 283 17.53 26.76 12.72
C ALA A 283 17.19 28.20 12.27
N ARG A 284 17.02 29.11 13.23
CA ARG A 284 16.76 30.54 13.00
C ARG A 284 17.86 31.19 12.17
N MET A 285 19.13 30.88 12.45
CA MET A 285 20.28 31.37 11.68
C MET A 285 20.30 30.91 10.20
N VAL A 286 19.54 29.87 9.84
CA VAL A 286 19.41 29.37 8.47
C VAL A 286 18.26 30.05 7.72
N PHE A 287 17.23 30.48 8.45
CA PHE A 287 16.01 31.05 7.88
C PHE A 287 16.27 32.34 7.10
N GLY A 288 15.59 32.50 5.96
CA GLY A 288 15.69 33.67 5.08
C GLY A 288 16.95 33.72 4.21
N ARG A 289 17.91 32.80 4.39
CA ARG A 289 19.16 32.81 3.62
C ARG A 289 18.98 32.20 2.24
N ASP A 290 19.55 32.89 1.25
CA ASP A 290 19.56 32.41 -0.13
C ASP A 290 20.55 31.26 -0.36
N GLU A 291 21.75 31.37 0.21
CA GLU A 291 22.80 30.35 0.12
C GLU A 291 22.89 29.58 1.44
N VAL A 292 22.45 28.32 1.37
CA VAL A 292 22.40 27.40 2.51
C VAL A 292 23.09 26.09 2.12
N SER A 293 24.08 25.67 2.90
CA SER A 293 24.77 24.40 2.71
C SER A 293 23.86 23.20 3.05
N GLU A 294 24.17 22.02 2.52
CA GLU A 294 23.40 20.80 2.84
C GLU A 294 23.37 20.48 4.35
N ALA A 295 24.43 20.80 5.08
CA ALA A 295 24.49 20.62 6.53
C ALA A 295 23.52 21.57 7.26
N GLU A 296 23.42 22.83 6.82
CA GLU A 296 22.50 23.82 7.38
C GLU A 296 21.04 23.47 7.04
N LYS A 297 20.75 23.06 5.79
CA LYS A 297 19.41 22.57 5.40
C LYS A 297 18.99 21.39 6.28
N ARG A 298 19.92 20.47 6.54
CA ARG A 298 19.69 19.32 7.41
C ARG A 298 19.35 19.77 8.83
N LYS A 299 20.13 20.68 9.42
CA LYS A 299 19.85 21.22 10.76
C LYS A 299 18.50 21.92 10.84
N PHE A 300 18.16 22.73 9.85
CA PHE A 300 16.85 23.37 9.76
C PHE A 300 15.73 22.33 9.74
N GLY A 301 15.80 21.35 8.83
CA GLY A 301 14.80 20.29 8.76
C GLY A 301 14.74 19.40 10.01
N ASP A 302 15.86 19.21 10.72
CA ASP A 302 15.90 18.49 11.99
C ASP A 302 15.08 19.20 13.06
N PHE A 303 15.34 20.50 13.25
CA PHE A 303 14.57 21.33 14.17
C PHE A 303 13.08 21.32 13.82
N ILE A 304 12.72 21.56 12.55
CA ILE A 304 11.32 21.61 12.14
C ILE A 304 10.60 20.26 12.31
N MET A 305 11.27 19.13 12.07
CA MET A 305 10.67 17.82 12.35
C MET A 305 10.38 17.65 13.85
N HIS A 306 11.35 18.01 14.71
CA HIS A 306 11.16 17.96 16.16
C HIS A 306 10.02 18.88 16.63
N TYR A 307 9.91 20.07 16.04
CA TYR A 307 8.81 21.01 16.31
C TYR A 307 7.45 20.43 15.92
N ILE A 308 7.32 19.91 14.69
CA ILE A 308 6.08 19.27 14.19
C ILE A 308 5.68 18.08 15.06
N LEU A 309 6.64 17.26 15.52
CA LEU A 309 6.33 16.10 16.36
C LEU A 309 5.82 16.49 17.76
N SER A 310 6.36 17.58 18.35
CA SER A 310 5.80 18.13 19.60
C SER A 310 4.34 18.54 19.41
N ARG A 311 4.04 19.23 18.32
CA ARG A 311 2.68 19.67 18.00
C ARG A 311 1.76 18.51 17.63
N ALA A 312 2.27 17.49 16.93
CA ALA A 312 1.53 16.29 16.62
C ALA A 312 1.12 15.53 17.89
N GLU A 313 1.98 15.50 18.91
CA GLU A 313 1.68 14.91 20.23
C GLU A 313 0.53 15.66 20.91
N GLU A 314 0.63 16.98 21.01
CA GLU A 314 -0.39 17.85 21.62
C GLU A 314 -1.73 17.76 20.88
N LEU A 315 -1.69 17.70 19.55
CA LEU A 315 -2.87 17.54 18.70
C LEU A 315 -3.36 16.10 18.60
N SER A 316 -2.65 15.13 19.17
CA SER A 316 -2.94 13.69 19.05
C SER A 316 -3.06 13.20 17.60
N LEU A 317 -2.24 13.77 16.71
CA LEU A 317 -2.18 13.39 15.31
C LEU A 317 -1.11 12.29 15.13
N PRO A 318 -1.48 11.09 14.64
CA PRO A 318 -0.49 10.08 14.27
C PRO A 318 0.33 10.55 13.06
N VAL A 319 1.55 10.04 12.94
CA VAL A 319 2.46 10.42 11.85
C VAL A 319 2.86 9.18 11.04
N GLN A 320 2.54 9.23 9.75
CA GLN A 320 2.93 8.22 8.77
C GLN A 320 4.32 8.56 8.23
N PHE A 321 5.29 7.67 8.41
CA PHE A 321 6.63 7.81 7.83
C PHE A 321 6.78 6.86 6.66
N HIS A 322 7.08 7.42 5.48
CA HIS A 322 7.57 6.63 4.37
C HIS A 322 8.95 6.06 4.74
N THR A 323 9.08 4.73 4.74
CA THR A 323 10.33 4.02 5.00
C THR A 323 10.54 2.94 3.94
N GLY A 324 11.77 2.47 3.72
CA GLY A 324 12.03 1.39 2.76
C GLY A 324 12.44 1.87 1.36
N LEU A 325 11.65 1.57 0.31
CA LEU A 325 12.04 1.82 -1.11
C LEU A 325 11.98 3.30 -1.52
N ALA A 326 12.89 4.09 -0.95
CA ALA A 326 13.23 5.46 -1.34
C ALA A 326 14.75 5.57 -1.48
N ARG A 327 15.40 6.57 -0.86
CA ARG A 327 16.87 6.60 -0.75
C ARG A 327 17.33 5.46 0.17
N ILE A 328 17.64 4.30 -0.39
CA ILE A 328 17.92 3.06 0.37
C ILE A 328 18.90 3.31 1.53
N SER A 329 20.03 3.97 1.31
CA SER A 329 21.02 4.19 2.37
C SER A 329 20.54 5.03 3.57
N GLY A 330 19.40 5.74 3.47
CA GLY A 330 18.91 6.62 4.53
C GLY A 330 17.44 6.43 4.94
N SER A 331 16.77 5.41 4.39
CA SER A 331 15.32 5.18 4.55
C SER A 331 14.99 3.99 5.45
N SER A 332 15.99 3.42 6.13
CA SER A 332 15.75 2.40 7.16
C SER A 332 14.88 2.96 8.29
N PRO A 333 13.86 2.21 8.73
CA PRO A 333 13.05 2.56 9.90
C PRO A 333 13.87 2.72 11.19
N MET A 334 15.03 2.05 11.31
CA MET A 334 15.91 2.17 12.47
C MET A 334 16.44 3.60 12.66
N ASN A 335 16.48 4.40 11.60
CA ASN A 335 16.93 5.79 11.67
C ASN A 335 15.96 6.70 12.45
N LEU A 336 14.75 6.23 12.74
CA LEU A 336 13.70 6.98 13.45
C LEU A 336 13.61 6.63 14.94
N VAL A 337 14.43 5.71 15.44
CA VAL A 337 14.37 5.25 16.85
C VAL A 337 14.44 6.40 17.85
N ASN A 338 15.31 7.37 17.61
CA ASN A 338 15.46 8.53 18.48
C ASN A 338 14.17 9.36 18.58
N LEU A 339 13.33 9.37 17.54
CA LEU A 339 12.04 10.04 17.57
C LEU A 339 10.99 9.22 18.34
N PHE A 340 11.00 7.90 18.22
CA PHE A 340 10.08 7.03 18.96
C PHE A 340 10.28 7.16 20.47
N GLU A 341 11.53 7.23 20.91
CA GLU A 341 11.93 7.40 22.31
C GLU A 341 11.61 8.80 22.84
N LYS A 342 11.84 9.84 22.02
CA LYS A 342 11.65 11.24 22.43
C LYS A 342 10.18 11.66 22.48
N TYR A 343 9.32 11.11 21.62
CA TYR A 343 7.90 11.46 21.50
C TYR A 343 6.99 10.26 21.78
N PRO A 344 6.96 9.75 23.02
CA PRO A 344 6.22 8.53 23.35
C PRO A 344 4.69 8.66 23.17
N GLY A 345 4.13 9.88 23.16
CA GLY A 345 2.71 10.14 22.90
C GLY A 345 2.34 10.20 21.41
N VAL A 346 3.31 10.36 20.51
CA VAL A 346 3.07 10.32 19.06
C VAL A 346 3.01 8.87 18.57
N LYS A 347 1.95 8.52 17.83
CA LYS A 347 1.86 7.23 17.14
C LYS A 347 2.58 7.30 15.81
N PHE A 348 3.65 6.53 15.67
CA PHE A 348 4.46 6.42 14.45
C PHE A 348 4.00 5.22 13.61
N ILE A 349 3.63 5.47 12.36
CA ILE A 349 3.17 4.45 11.41
C ILE A 349 4.24 4.27 10.34
N LEU A 350 4.88 3.11 10.31
CA LEU A 350 6.01 2.80 9.42
C LEU A 350 5.53 2.12 8.16
N PHE A 351 5.68 2.78 7.02
CA PHE A 351 5.15 2.32 5.74
C PHE A 351 6.01 1.25 5.08
N HIS A 352 5.38 0.50 4.17
CA HIS A 352 6.04 -0.45 3.27
C HIS A 352 6.69 -1.62 4.02
N GLY A 353 6.25 -1.84 5.27
CA GLY A 353 6.92 -2.72 6.21
C GLY A 353 8.43 -2.46 6.32
N GLY A 354 8.88 -1.23 6.02
CA GLY A 354 10.29 -0.87 6.00
C GLY A 354 11.14 -1.65 4.99
N TYR A 355 10.57 -2.21 3.91
CA TYR A 355 11.32 -3.07 2.99
C TYR A 355 12.61 -2.40 2.45
N PRO A 356 13.79 -3.05 2.55
CA PRO A 356 13.98 -4.49 2.82
C PRO A 356 14.14 -4.89 4.30
N TRP A 357 14.05 -3.96 5.26
CA TRP A 357 14.27 -4.19 6.69
C TRP A 357 13.02 -4.69 7.44
N THR A 358 12.30 -5.64 6.86
CA THR A 358 10.98 -6.07 7.38
C THR A 358 11.04 -6.60 8.82
N SER A 359 12.07 -7.38 9.16
CA SER A 359 12.18 -7.93 10.52
C SER A 359 12.58 -6.86 11.55
N GLU A 360 13.27 -5.79 11.12
CA GLU A 360 13.52 -4.63 11.99
C GLU A 360 12.21 -3.92 12.32
N VAL A 361 11.29 -3.77 11.36
CA VAL A 361 9.95 -3.22 11.63
C VAL A 361 9.16 -4.06 12.64
N ALA A 362 9.20 -5.39 12.52
CA ALA A 362 8.55 -6.26 13.50
C ALA A 362 9.16 -6.08 14.90
N ALA A 363 10.49 -6.02 15.01
CA ALA A 363 11.18 -5.77 16.27
C ALA A 363 10.86 -4.38 16.86
N LEU A 364 10.79 -3.34 16.02
CA LEU A 364 10.41 -1.99 16.42
C LEU A 364 8.96 -1.94 16.94
N ALA A 365 8.02 -2.55 16.23
CA ALA A 365 6.61 -2.61 16.65
C ALA A 365 6.42 -3.41 17.96
N LEU A 366 7.21 -4.47 18.17
CA LEU A 366 7.24 -5.20 19.43
C LEU A 366 7.80 -4.34 20.58
N THR A 367 8.89 -3.61 20.33
CA THR A 367 9.65 -2.90 21.35
C THR A 367 8.98 -1.59 21.79
N TYR A 368 8.47 -0.81 20.84
CA TYR A 368 7.96 0.54 21.10
C TYR A 368 6.43 0.57 21.10
N PRO A 369 5.77 0.93 22.23
CA PRO A 369 4.31 0.99 22.34
C PRO A 369 3.62 1.87 21.28
N ASN A 370 4.32 2.91 20.84
CA ASN A 370 3.84 3.93 19.93
C ASN A 370 4.20 3.69 18.45
N VAL A 371 4.83 2.55 18.11
CA VAL A 371 5.17 2.19 16.72
C VAL A 371 4.20 1.16 16.15
N TYR A 372 3.73 1.41 14.93
CA TYR A 372 2.81 0.58 14.16
C TYR A 372 3.41 0.26 12.80
N ALA A 373 3.17 -0.96 12.30
CA ALA A 373 3.64 -1.41 11.00
C ALA A 373 2.51 -1.31 9.98
N ASP A 374 2.75 -0.58 8.88
CA ASP A 374 1.84 -0.51 7.75
C ASP A 374 2.44 -1.22 6.54
N LEU A 375 1.70 -2.19 6.01
CA LEU A 375 2.13 -3.02 4.89
C LEU A 375 1.79 -2.41 3.52
N CYS A 376 1.30 -1.16 3.48
CA CYS A 376 1.02 -0.45 2.24
C CYS A 376 2.17 -0.60 1.24
N TRP A 377 1.87 -0.76 -0.04
CA TRP A 377 2.85 -1.04 -1.12
C TRP A 377 3.58 -2.40 -1.04
N LEU A 378 3.81 -2.97 0.14
CA LEU A 378 4.75 -4.10 0.31
C LEU A 378 4.36 -5.34 -0.50
N PRO A 379 3.09 -5.78 -0.55
CA PRO A 379 2.69 -6.88 -1.43
C PRO A 379 2.85 -6.70 -2.92
N ILE A 380 2.78 -5.47 -3.43
CA ILE A 380 3.02 -5.27 -4.86
C ILE A 380 4.52 -5.19 -5.15
N ILE A 381 5.33 -4.83 -4.16
CA ILE A 381 6.80 -4.95 -4.22
C ILE A 381 7.21 -6.43 -4.15
N SER A 382 6.78 -7.13 -3.11
CA SER A 382 7.16 -8.50 -2.79
C SER A 382 6.09 -9.21 -1.94
N PRO A 383 5.21 -10.02 -2.58
CA PRO A 383 4.25 -10.90 -1.90
C PRO A 383 4.89 -11.77 -0.82
N SER A 384 6.09 -12.28 -1.10
CA SER A 384 6.85 -13.12 -0.18
C SER A 384 7.30 -12.36 1.06
N ALA A 385 7.83 -11.14 0.90
CA ALA A 385 8.24 -10.32 2.04
C ALA A 385 7.06 -9.90 2.89
N ALA A 386 5.93 -9.54 2.27
CA ALA A 386 4.72 -9.21 2.99
C ALA A 386 4.16 -10.38 3.80
N THR A 387 4.11 -11.58 3.20
CA THR A 387 3.63 -12.79 3.89
C THR A 387 4.49 -13.12 5.09
N ARG A 388 5.82 -13.01 4.94
CA ARG A 388 6.76 -13.19 6.05
C ARG A 388 6.55 -12.14 7.14
N LEU A 389 6.51 -10.86 6.79
CA LEU A 389 6.33 -9.77 7.75
C LEU A 389 4.99 -9.90 8.50
N LEU A 390 3.90 -10.20 7.80
CA LEU A 390 2.59 -10.36 8.42
C LEU A 390 2.60 -11.49 9.46
N ARG A 391 3.24 -12.62 9.15
CA ARG A 391 3.43 -13.72 10.11
C ARG A 391 4.22 -13.27 11.32
N GLU A 392 5.38 -12.64 11.11
CA GLU A 392 6.22 -12.11 12.20
C GLU A 392 5.45 -11.11 13.08
N LEU A 393 4.66 -10.21 12.49
CA LEU A 393 3.87 -9.24 13.24
C LEU A 393 2.73 -9.89 14.04
N ILE A 394 2.07 -10.93 13.50
CA ILE A 394 1.05 -11.69 14.25
C ILE A 394 1.69 -12.42 15.42
N GLU A 395 2.85 -13.06 15.22
CA GLU A 395 3.58 -13.80 16.25
C GLU A 395 4.08 -12.89 17.38
N THR A 396 4.62 -11.72 17.02
CA THR A 396 5.27 -10.83 17.99
C THR A 396 4.31 -9.84 18.63
N THR A 397 3.32 -9.32 17.90
CA THR A 397 2.40 -8.28 18.39
C THR A 397 0.97 -8.76 18.63
N GLY A 398 0.66 -10.03 18.31
CA GLY A 398 -0.72 -10.52 18.33
C GLY A 398 -1.61 -9.87 17.25
N GLY A 399 -1.01 -9.19 16.26
CA GLY A 399 -1.71 -8.52 15.16
C GLY A 399 -2.29 -7.14 15.49
N CYS A 400 -2.18 -6.63 16.73
CA CYS A 400 -2.82 -5.38 17.13
C CYS A 400 -2.13 -4.10 16.63
N LYS A 401 -0.93 -4.25 16.05
CA LYS A 401 -0.11 -3.15 15.52
C LYS A 401 0.08 -3.22 14.00
N VAL A 402 -0.78 -3.96 13.32
CA VAL A 402 -0.73 -4.16 11.87
C VAL A 402 -1.75 -3.26 11.20
N MET A 403 -1.29 -2.46 10.25
CA MET A 403 -2.08 -1.60 9.38
C MET A 403 -1.86 -1.98 7.92
N TRP A 404 -2.76 -1.54 7.06
CA TRP A 404 -2.74 -1.87 5.64
C TRP A 404 -3.37 -0.75 4.81
N ALA A 405 -2.66 -0.35 3.76
CA ALA A 405 -3.20 0.48 2.68
C ALA A 405 -2.93 -0.13 1.31
N GLU A 406 -3.66 0.32 0.31
CA GLU A 406 -3.26 0.16 -1.09
C GLU A 406 -2.58 1.43 -1.58
N THR A 407 -1.62 1.36 -2.50
CA THR A 407 -0.99 2.57 -3.04
C THR A 407 -0.76 2.38 -4.52
N LEU A 408 -1.77 2.64 -5.34
CA LEU A 408 -1.65 2.59 -6.80
C LEU A 408 -2.56 3.67 -7.40
N SER A 409 -1.95 4.66 -8.07
CA SER A 409 -2.69 5.79 -8.65
C SER A 409 -3.71 5.41 -9.73
N CYS A 410 -3.66 4.16 -10.25
CA CYS A 410 -4.53 3.68 -11.32
C CYS A 410 -5.01 2.21 -11.21
N THR A 411 -4.82 1.48 -10.10
CA THR A 411 -5.13 0.02 -10.06
C THR A 411 -5.37 -0.53 -8.65
N PHE A 412 -6.57 -1.06 -8.34
CA PHE A 412 -6.93 -1.53 -6.99
C PHE A 412 -6.94 -3.05 -6.81
N TYR A 413 -6.70 -3.46 -5.55
CA TYR A 413 -6.96 -4.71 -4.85
C TYR A 413 -5.92 -5.85 -4.83
N ILE A 414 -5.15 -5.95 -3.72
CA ILE A 414 -4.11 -6.99 -3.49
C ILE A 414 -4.34 -7.82 -2.22
N LEU A 415 -5.25 -7.43 -1.33
CA LEU A 415 -5.58 -8.24 -0.16
C LEU A 415 -6.17 -9.61 -0.54
N LEU A 416 -6.91 -9.67 -1.66
CA LEU A 416 -7.54 -10.92 -2.14
C LEU A 416 -6.55 -11.85 -2.87
N CYS A 417 -5.48 -11.33 -3.45
CA CYS A 417 -4.56 -12.14 -4.25
C CYS A 417 -3.48 -12.83 -3.42
N LEU A 418 -3.08 -12.25 -2.27
CA LEU A 418 -2.02 -12.82 -1.42
C LEU A 418 -2.45 -14.03 -0.59
N LEU A 419 -3.73 -14.13 -0.23
CA LEU A 419 -4.23 -15.32 0.47
C LEU A 419 -4.55 -16.48 -0.50
N ARG A 420 -4.41 -16.24 -1.82
CA ARG A 420 -4.54 -17.25 -2.89
C ARG A 420 -3.21 -17.88 -3.30
N GLN A 421 -2.07 -17.31 -2.90
CA GLN A 421 -0.73 -17.86 -3.12
C GLN A 421 -0.20 -18.49 -1.84
#